data_AF-A0A941PGJ0-F1
#
_entry.id   AF-A0A941PGJ0-F1
#
_cell.length_a   1.000
_cell.length_b   1.000
_cell.length_c   1.000
_cell.angle_alpha   90.00
_cell.angle_beta   90.00
_cell.angle_gamma   90.00
#
_symmetry.space_group_name_H-M   'P 1'
#
loop_
_entity.id
_entity.type
_entity.pdbx_description
1 polymer ?
#
loop_
_entity_poly.entity_id
_entity_poly.type
_entity_poly.pdbx_seq_one_letter_code
_entity_poly.pdbx_strand_id
1 'polypeptide(L)'
;MSLQKLTIDYTDQKTEHKFHFSVSIFKKPHNSKEYARLERILDELIDVVRDDEKHPLAIVMQIIGENLGQYDDEHYPDIGEDMNEIDMVKYLMKSNHLHQVDLAEIFGSQANVSKYLSGERPLSKHQIIGLKKKFGISADFFMRE
;
A
#
# COMPACT_ATOMS: atom_id res chain seq x y z
N MET A 1 -32.98 23.45 -9.13
CA MET A 1 -31.87 24.43 -9.11
C MET A 1 -30.62 23.72 -9.61
N SER A 2 -29.97 24.20 -10.67
CA SER A 2 -28.70 23.63 -11.14
C SER A 2 -27.61 23.98 -10.13
N LEU A 3 -26.97 22.98 -9.52
CA LEU A 3 -25.77 23.21 -8.71
C LEU A 3 -24.69 23.79 -9.62
N GLN A 4 -24.31 25.05 -9.39
CA GLN A 4 -23.16 25.65 -10.03
C GLN A 4 -21.91 24.89 -9.56
N LYS A 5 -21.25 24.17 -10.47
CA LYS A 5 -20.04 23.42 -10.15
C LYS A 5 -18.85 24.36 -10.29
N LEU A 6 -18.11 24.56 -9.20
CA LEU A 6 -16.83 25.26 -9.24
C LEU A 6 -15.82 24.39 -10.01
N THR A 7 -15.11 25.01 -10.94
CA THR A 7 -14.18 24.34 -11.87
C THR A 7 -12.85 25.08 -11.94
N ILE A 8 -11.80 24.34 -12.30
CA ILE A 8 -10.45 24.84 -12.54
C ILE A 8 -10.07 24.41 -13.95
N ASP A 9 -9.68 25.39 -14.76
CA ASP A 9 -9.19 25.17 -16.12
C ASP A 9 -7.68 25.31 -16.14
N TYR A 10 -7.00 24.40 -16.84
CA TYR A 10 -5.58 24.48 -17.11
C TYR A 10 -5.34 24.10 -18.56
N THR A 11 -4.45 24.83 -19.24
CA THR A 11 -3.97 24.46 -20.57
C THR A 11 -2.47 24.24 -20.47
N ASP A 12 -2.03 23.04 -20.79
CA ASP A 12 -0.62 22.73 -20.89
C ASP A 12 -0.03 23.50 -22.07
N GLN A 13 0.97 24.35 -21.79
CA GLN A 13 1.58 25.20 -22.81
C GLN A 13 2.45 24.42 -23.82
N LYS A 14 2.92 23.23 -23.45
CA LYS A 14 3.75 22.36 -24.30
C LYS A 14 2.90 21.47 -25.19
N THR A 15 1.82 20.90 -24.65
CA THR A 15 0.99 19.92 -25.37
C THR A 15 -0.32 20.51 -25.91
N GLU A 16 -0.66 21.74 -25.53
CA GLU A 16 -1.96 22.39 -25.77
C GLU A 16 -3.17 21.62 -25.21
N HIS A 17 -2.92 20.58 -24.40
CA HIS A 17 -3.98 19.80 -23.77
C HIS A 17 -4.72 20.66 -22.73
N LYS A 18 -6.05 20.70 -22.85
CA LYS A 18 -6.94 21.45 -21.97
C LYS A 18 -7.57 20.53 -20.94
N PHE A 19 -7.34 20.86 -19.69
CA PHE A 19 -7.94 20.20 -18.54
C PHE A 19 -9.06 21.04 -17.98
N HIS A 20 -10.17 20.38 -17.67
CA HIS A 20 -11.32 20.98 -17.02
C HIS A 20 -11.69 20.14 -15.80
N PHE A 21 -11.28 20.61 -14.62
CA PHE A 21 -11.49 19.91 -13.37
C PHE A 21 -12.64 20.52 -12.60
N SER A 22 -13.48 19.69 -12.00
CA SER A 22 -14.35 20.17 -10.92
C SER A 22 -13.56 20.21 -9.62
N VAL A 23 -13.75 21.23 -8.77
CA VAL A 23 -13.09 21.28 -7.44
C VAL A 23 -13.45 20.07 -6.56
N SER A 24 -14.51 19.33 -6.90
CA SER A 24 -14.82 18.03 -6.30
C SER A 24 -13.75 16.95 -6.48
N ILE A 25 -12.70 17.16 -7.29
CA ILE A 25 -11.58 16.22 -7.40
C ILE A 25 -10.62 16.28 -6.20
N PHE A 26 -10.65 17.37 -5.44
CA PHE A 26 -9.73 17.59 -4.31
C PHE A 26 -10.26 17.08 -2.97
N LYS A 27 -11.41 16.40 -2.96
CA LYS A 27 -11.96 15.80 -1.74
C LYS A 27 -11.53 14.35 -1.65
N LYS A 28 -11.38 13.85 -0.42
CA LYS A 28 -11.39 12.42 -0.13
C LYS A 28 -12.67 11.78 -0.69
N PRO A 29 -12.58 10.66 -1.43
CA PRO A 29 -13.78 9.95 -1.89
C PRO A 29 -14.55 9.40 -0.70
N HIS A 30 -15.87 9.28 -0.83
CA HIS A 30 -16.72 8.72 0.24
C HIS A 30 -17.27 7.33 -0.09
N ASN A 31 -17.01 6.85 -1.31
CA ASN A 31 -17.45 5.55 -1.79
C ASN A 31 -16.60 5.13 -2.99
N SER A 32 -16.69 3.84 -3.34
CA SER A 32 -15.94 3.23 -4.44
C SER A 32 -16.17 3.89 -5.81
N LYS A 33 -17.35 4.45 -6.06
CA LYS A 33 -17.63 5.16 -7.33
C LYS A 33 -16.89 6.50 -7.42
N GLU A 34 -16.78 7.22 -6.30
CA GLU A 34 -15.97 8.43 -6.23
C GLU A 34 -14.48 8.08 -6.32
N TYR A 35 -14.04 7.04 -5.61
CA TYR A 35 -12.67 6.54 -5.67
C TYR A 35 -12.24 6.22 -7.12
N ALA A 36 -12.97 5.34 -7.80
CA ALA A 36 -12.68 4.95 -9.18
C ALA A 36 -12.77 6.10 -10.19
N ARG A 37 -13.41 7.22 -9.82
CA ARG A 37 -13.40 8.45 -10.63
C ARG A 37 -12.11 9.23 -10.40
N LEU A 38 -11.68 9.38 -9.15
CA LEU A 38 -10.44 10.08 -8.81
C LEU A 38 -9.21 9.32 -9.28
N GLU A 39 -9.21 7.99 -9.17
CA GLU A 39 -8.17 7.10 -9.68
C GLU A 39 -7.95 7.30 -11.19
N ARG A 40 -9.01 7.27 -12.00
CA ARG A 40 -8.89 7.54 -13.45
C ARG A 40 -8.34 8.93 -13.78
N ILE A 41 -8.68 9.93 -12.97
CA ILE A 41 -8.13 11.27 -13.14
C ILE A 41 -6.65 11.28 -12.77
N LEU A 42 -6.27 10.56 -11.70
CA LEU A 42 -4.88 10.41 -11.30
C LEU A 42 -4.05 9.74 -12.40
N ASP A 43 -4.55 8.67 -13.02
CA ASP A 43 -3.90 7.98 -14.14
C ASP A 43 -3.66 8.93 -15.33
N GLU A 44 -4.68 9.71 -15.72
CA GLU A 44 -4.55 10.71 -16.78
C GLU A 44 -3.50 11.78 -16.44
N LEU A 45 -3.39 12.17 -15.16
CA LEU A 45 -2.39 13.12 -14.70
C LEU A 45 -0.97 12.54 -14.71
N ILE A 46 -0.81 11.26 -14.34
CA ILE A 46 0.49 10.56 -14.36
C ILE A 46 1.06 10.57 -15.78
N ASP A 47 0.23 10.29 -16.80
CA ASP A 47 0.66 10.29 -18.20
C ASP A 47 1.13 11.66 -18.72
N VAL A 48 0.63 12.75 -18.11
CA VAL A 48 0.91 14.14 -18.49
C VAL A 48 2.10 14.68 -17.71
N VAL A 49 2.11 14.51 -16.39
CA VAL A 49 3.18 14.96 -15.49
C VAL A 49 4.46 14.16 -15.76
N ARG A 50 4.33 12.83 -15.91
CA ARG A 50 5.46 11.88 -16.04
C ARG A 50 6.51 12.15 -14.96
N ASP A 51 7.77 12.35 -15.37
CA ASP A 51 8.89 12.62 -14.48
C ASP A 51 9.12 14.13 -14.21
N ASP A 52 8.24 15.02 -14.69
CA ASP A 52 8.35 16.47 -14.45
C ASP A 52 7.72 16.84 -13.10
N GLU A 53 8.46 16.64 -12.01
CA GLU A 53 8.03 17.01 -10.66
C GLU A 53 7.66 18.50 -10.51
N LYS A 54 8.12 19.36 -11.41
CA LYS A 54 7.82 20.80 -11.42
C LYS A 54 6.59 21.13 -12.27
N HIS A 55 5.94 20.13 -12.87
CA HIS A 55 4.75 20.33 -13.69
C HIS A 55 3.63 20.98 -12.86
N PRO A 56 2.88 21.98 -13.38
CA PRO A 56 1.81 22.64 -12.62
C PRO A 56 0.72 21.69 -12.11
N LEU A 57 0.50 20.56 -12.78
CA LEU A 57 -0.45 19.52 -12.33
C LEU A 57 0.12 18.52 -11.31
N ALA A 58 1.42 18.56 -11.00
CA ALA A 58 2.02 17.66 -10.02
C ALA A 58 1.37 17.82 -8.63
N ILE A 59 1.03 19.05 -8.24
CA ILE A 59 0.30 19.31 -6.98
C ILE A 59 -1.12 18.74 -6.99
N VAL A 60 -1.79 18.73 -8.16
CA VAL A 60 -3.13 18.13 -8.31
C VAL A 60 -3.02 16.62 -8.15
N MET A 61 -2.03 16.00 -8.81
CA MET A 61 -1.72 14.58 -8.70
C MET A 61 -1.44 14.18 -7.25
N GLN A 62 -0.61 14.96 -6.55
CA GLN A 62 -0.28 14.74 -5.13
C GLN A 62 -1.54 14.77 -4.25
N ILE A 63 -2.36 15.82 -4.34
CA ILE A 63 -3.56 15.95 -3.50
C ILE A 63 -4.56 14.82 -3.76
N ILE A 64 -4.73 14.40 -5.02
CA ILE A 64 -5.62 13.27 -5.34
C ILE A 64 -5.05 11.97 -4.76
N GLY A 65 -3.74 11.72 -4.93
CA GLY A 65 -3.08 10.54 -4.39
C GLY A 65 -3.19 10.43 -2.87
N GLU A 66 -2.94 11.52 -2.15
CA GLU A 66 -3.09 11.58 -0.68
C GLU A 66 -4.53 11.29 -0.24
N ASN A 67 -5.52 11.83 -0.98
CA ASN A 67 -6.93 11.59 -0.69
C ASN A 67 -7.38 10.15 -0.98
N LEU A 68 -6.85 9.52 -2.03
CA LEU A 68 -7.09 8.10 -2.29
C LEU A 68 -6.46 7.24 -1.19
N GLY A 69 -5.22 7.54 -0.79
CA GLY A 69 -4.54 6.86 0.31
C GLY A 69 -5.33 6.94 1.62
N GLN A 70 -5.84 8.12 2.00
CA GLN A 70 -6.68 8.25 3.20
C GLN A 70 -7.99 7.45 3.12
N TYR A 71 -8.56 7.28 1.92
CA TYR A 71 -9.73 6.41 1.76
C TYR A 71 -9.33 4.94 1.94
N ASP A 72 -8.19 4.55 1.37
CA ASP A 72 -7.67 3.20 1.47
C ASP A 72 -7.38 2.83 2.92
N ASP A 73 -6.69 3.68 3.68
CA ASP A 73 -6.40 3.48 5.11
C ASP A 73 -7.68 3.26 5.96
N GLU A 74 -8.81 3.85 5.55
CA GLU A 74 -10.09 3.72 6.27
C GLU A 74 -10.92 2.49 5.86
N HIS A 75 -10.73 1.98 4.64
CA HIS A 75 -11.60 0.95 4.05
C HIS A 75 -10.90 -0.38 3.82
N TYR A 76 -9.59 -0.35 3.66
CA TYR A 76 -8.75 -1.51 3.44
C TYR A 76 -7.75 -1.59 4.58
N PRO A 77 -7.91 -2.60 5.47
CA PRO A 77 -6.93 -2.82 6.53
C PRO A 77 -5.54 -3.00 5.92
N ASP A 78 -4.52 -2.63 6.69
CA ASP A 78 -3.13 -2.83 6.28
C ASP A 78 -2.92 -4.31 5.90
N ILE A 79 -2.06 -4.56 4.91
CA ILE A 79 -1.77 -5.93 4.49
C ILE A 79 -1.27 -6.71 5.71
N GLY A 80 -2.05 -7.68 6.16
CA GLY A 80 -1.73 -8.51 7.31
C GLY A 80 -2.23 -7.99 8.66
N GLU A 81 -3.09 -6.98 8.72
CA GLU A 81 -3.72 -6.51 9.97
C GLU A 81 -4.46 -7.65 10.70
N ASP A 82 -5.22 -8.45 9.95
CA ASP A 82 -5.90 -9.65 10.46
C ASP A 82 -4.98 -10.87 10.66
N MET A 83 -3.71 -10.79 10.26
CA MET A 83 -2.76 -11.90 10.32
C MET A 83 -1.69 -11.67 11.38
N ASN A 84 -1.68 -12.51 12.43
CA ASN A 84 -0.60 -12.45 13.40
C ASN A 84 0.75 -12.90 12.77
N GLU A 85 1.85 -12.66 13.48
CA GLU A 85 3.20 -13.01 13.01
C GLU A 85 3.32 -14.50 12.60
N ILE A 86 2.62 -15.41 13.29
CA ILE A 86 2.63 -16.84 13.01
C ILE A 86 1.90 -17.14 11.70
N ASP A 87 0.74 -16.53 11.47
CA ASP A 87 -0.03 -16.67 10.24
C ASP A 87 0.77 -16.15 9.03
N MET A 88 1.50 -15.05 9.21
CA MET A 88 2.41 -14.53 8.19
C MET A 88 3.53 -15.51 7.87
N VAL A 89 4.21 -16.09 8.88
CA VAL A 89 5.25 -17.10 8.62
C VAL A 89 4.67 -18.34 7.95
N LYS A 90 3.48 -18.82 8.36
CA LYS A 90 2.79 -19.96 7.70
C LYS A 90 2.46 -19.65 6.24
N TYR A 91 1.98 -18.44 5.96
CA TYR A 91 1.70 -17.99 4.60
C TYR A 91 2.98 -17.98 3.76
N LEU A 92 4.05 -17.38 4.25
CA LEU A 92 5.35 -17.33 3.57
C LEU A 92 5.90 -18.73 3.31
N MET A 93 5.80 -19.65 4.28
CA MET A 93 6.18 -21.04 4.09
C MET A 93 5.39 -21.69 2.96
N LYS A 94 4.06 -21.55 2.98
CA LYS A 94 3.18 -22.13 1.96
C LYS A 94 3.46 -21.57 0.57
N SER A 95 3.56 -20.25 0.44
CA SER A 95 3.79 -19.56 -0.84
C SER A 95 5.17 -19.81 -1.43
N ASN A 96 6.16 -20.16 -0.59
CA ASN A 96 7.51 -20.50 -1.03
C ASN A 96 7.77 -22.02 -1.03
N HIS A 97 6.75 -22.86 -0.84
CA HIS A 97 6.87 -24.32 -0.76
C HIS A 97 7.89 -24.82 0.28
N LEU A 98 8.00 -24.12 1.42
CA LEU A 98 8.92 -24.46 2.49
C LEU A 98 8.25 -25.32 3.56
N HIS A 99 9.02 -26.27 4.09
CA HIS A 99 8.69 -27.03 5.27
C HIS A 99 9.38 -26.45 6.51
N GLN A 100 8.99 -26.91 7.71
CA GLN A 100 9.56 -26.37 8.96
C GLN A 100 11.08 -26.57 9.05
N VAL A 101 11.60 -27.66 8.48
CA VAL A 101 13.04 -27.94 8.43
C VAL A 101 13.82 -26.84 7.71
N ASP A 102 13.21 -26.18 6.72
CA ASP A 102 13.85 -25.13 5.93
C ASP A 102 13.99 -23.81 6.68
N LEU A 103 13.30 -23.65 7.81
CA LEU A 103 13.49 -22.52 8.72
C LEU A 103 14.41 -22.87 9.91
N ALA A 104 14.88 -24.11 10.03
CA ALA A 104 15.70 -24.53 11.16
C ALA A 104 17.00 -23.73 11.28
N GLU A 105 17.58 -23.25 10.18
CA GLU A 105 18.77 -22.38 10.20
C GLU A 105 18.52 -21.06 10.96
N ILE A 106 17.32 -20.48 10.83
CA ILE A 106 16.94 -19.23 11.50
C ILE A 106 16.54 -19.49 12.96
N PHE A 107 15.87 -20.62 13.22
CA PHE A 107 15.31 -20.95 14.54
C PHE A 107 16.24 -21.84 15.38
N GLY A 108 17.39 -22.25 14.84
CA GLY A 108 18.36 -23.18 15.43
C GLY A 108 17.98 -24.66 15.34
N SER A 109 16.69 -25.01 15.25
CA SER A 109 16.23 -26.39 15.02
C SER A 109 14.79 -26.42 14.51
N GLN A 110 14.39 -27.51 13.85
CA GLN A 110 13.00 -27.72 13.45
C GLN A 110 12.04 -27.76 14.65
N ALA A 111 12.48 -28.31 15.80
CA ALA A 111 11.68 -28.31 17.02
C ALA A 111 11.37 -26.88 17.51
N ASN A 112 12.31 -25.94 17.36
CA ASN A 112 12.07 -24.54 17.68
C ASN A 112 11.09 -23.87 16.69
N VAL A 113 11.17 -24.22 15.40
CA VAL A 113 10.18 -23.76 14.40
C VAL A 113 8.78 -24.24 14.79
N SER A 114 8.65 -25.52 15.16
CA SER A 114 7.36 -26.09 15.58
C SER A 114 6.78 -25.36 16.78
N LYS A 115 7.59 -25.09 17.82
CA LYS A 115 7.17 -24.36 19.03
C LYS A 115 6.74 -22.93 18.74
N TYR A 116 7.38 -22.28 17.78
CA TYR A 116 6.96 -20.97 17.32
C TYR A 116 5.62 -21.05 16.57
N LEU A 117 5.49 -21.97 15.61
CA LEU A 117 4.28 -22.11 14.79
C LEU A 117 3.04 -22.57 15.59
N SER A 118 3.24 -23.20 16.75
CA SER A 118 2.19 -23.54 17.72
C SER A 118 1.87 -22.41 18.70
N GLY A 119 2.64 -21.32 18.71
CA GLY A 119 2.47 -20.19 19.62
C GLY A 119 3.06 -20.40 21.02
N GLU A 120 3.82 -21.48 21.26
CA GLU A 120 4.48 -21.73 22.55
C GLU A 120 5.66 -20.79 22.81
N ARG A 121 6.24 -20.21 21.76
CA ARG A 121 7.36 -19.27 21.86
C ARG A 121 7.18 -18.11 20.87
N PRO A 122 7.38 -16.85 21.30
CA PRO A 122 7.38 -15.70 20.39
C PRO A 122 8.66 -15.64 19.57
N LEU A 123 8.68 -14.80 18.53
CA LEU A 123 9.90 -14.48 17.79
C LEU A 123 10.91 -13.74 18.67
N SER A 124 12.19 -14.12 18.54
CA SER A 124 13.31 -13.32 19.00
C SER A 124 13.76 -12.33 17.93
N LYS A 125 14.45 -11.25 18.35
CA LYS A 125 15.04 -10.27 17.42
C LYS A 125 15.93 -10.89 16.36
N HIS A 126 16.70 -11.93 16.71
CA HIS A 126 17.55 -12.64 15.75
C HIS A 126 16.73 -13.37 14.69
N GLN A 127 15.63 -14.02 15.09
CA GLN A 127 14.73 -14.70 14.16
C GLN A 127 14.01 -13.71 13.25
N ILE A 128 13.54 -12.56 13.75
CA ILE A 128 12.93 -11.50 12.92
C ILE A 128 13.93 -11.04 11.84
N ILE A 129 15.19 -10.78 12.20
CA ILE A 129 16.23 -10.42 11.24
C ILE A 129 16.46 -11.53 10.20
N GLY A 130 16.49 -12.80 10.64
CA GLY A 130 16.64 -13.95 9.75
C GLY A 130 15.48 -14.11 8.77
N LEU A 131 14.23 -13.95 9.26
CA LEU A 131 13.02 -13.99 8.44
C LEU A 131 12.98 -12.85 7.42
N LYS A 132 13.27 -11.61 7.86
CA LYS A 132 13.43 -10.46 6.97
C LYS A 132 14.43 -10.75 5.85
N LYS A 133 15.61 -11.29 6.19
CA LYS A 133 16.65 -11.60 5.20
C LYS A 133 16.22 -12.71 4.24
N LYS A 134 15.52 -13.74 4.74
CA LYS A 134 15.10 -14.90 3.94
C LYS A 134 13.97 -14.56 2.96
N PHE A 135 13.01 -13.74 3.39
CA PHE A 135 11.81 -13.44 2.60
C PHE A 135 11.83 -12.08 1.91
N GLY A 136 12.77 -11.19 2.26
CA GLY A 136 12.88 -9.87 1.65
C GLY A 136 11.75 -8.90 2.01
N ILE A 137 11.09 -9.11 3.15
CA ILE A 137 9.97 -8.27 3.62
C ILE A 137 10.37 -7.41 4.83
N SER A 138 9.59 -6.35 5.12
CA SER A 138 9.83 -5.51 6.29
C SER A 138 9.74 -6.31 7.60
N ALA A 139 10.48 -5.87 8.62
CA ALA A 139 10.36 -6.43 9.96
C ALA A 139 9.00 -6.11 10.60
N ASP A 140 8.32 -5.07 10.12
CA ASP A 140 7.03 -4.61 10.64
C ASP A 140 5.94 -5.70 10.52
N PHE A 141 6.04 -6.60 9.54
CA PHE A 141 5.14 -7.77 9.42
C PHE A 141 5.30 -8.79 10.57
N PHE A 142 6.36 -8.70 11.36
CA PHE A 142 6.65 -9.55 12.52
C PHE A 142 6.71 -8.75 13.82
N MET A 143 6.28 -7.50 13.80
CA MET A 143 6.25 -6.61 14.95
C MET A 143 4.83 -6.10 15.10
N ARG A 144 4.26 -6.24 16.29
CA ARG A 144 3.02 -5.58 16.66
C ARG A 144 3.29 -4.74 17.91
N GLU A 145 2.70 -3.55 17.97
CA GLU A 145 2.65 -2.72 19.18
C GLU A 145 1.71 -3.33 20.23
#